data_AF-A0A7C4A1P9-F1
#
_entry.id   AF-A0A7C4A1P9-F1
#
_cell.length_a   1.000
_cell.length_b   1.000
_cell.length_c   1.000
_cell.angle_alpha   90.00
_cell.angle_beta   90.00
_cell.angle_gamma   90.00
#
_symmetry.space_group_name_H-M   'P 1'
#
loop_
_entity.id
_entity.type
_entity.pdbx_description
1 polymer ?
#
loop_
_entity_poly.entity_id
_entity_poly.type
_entity_poly.pdbx_seq_one_letter_code
_entity_poly.pdbx_strand_id
1 'polypeptide(L)'
;MSRHIAFYELRDALDQPGCPLCRLETRVAERYLDFLLWERVNDPELRQNLRQARGFCREHAWMLVRPGASLGIAVMLHDVLQDVLQSLNGAVMQPTQETRRPLERLRTTIAPAPPPAVAGIVAALEPQGEQICPACAQCRVMEEVYLDVLLDSLPEAGGLLEA
;
A
#
# COMPACT_ATOMS: atom_id res chain seq x y z
N MET A 1 -8.10 -31.20 8.01
CA MET A 1 -7.88 -30.22 6.91
C MET A 1 -6.54 -30.48 6.24
N SER A 2 -6.36 -30.01 5.00
CA SER A 2 -5.06 -30.08 4.33
C SER A 2 -4.13 -29.01 4.93
N ARG A 3 -3.02 -29.46 5.54
CA ARG A 3 -2.03 -28.57 6.18
C ARG A 3 -1.10 -28.01 5.11
N HIS A 4 -1.36 -26.78 4.69
CA HIS A 4 -0.57 -26.05 3.70
C HIS A 4 0.47 -25.13 4.38
N ILE A 5 1.34 -24.50 3.59
CA ILE A 5 2.45 -23.66 4.11
C ILE A 5 1.95 -22.59 5.10
N ALA A 6 0.84 -21.91 4.79
CA ALA A 6 0.27 -20.87 5.65
C ALA A 6 -0.13 -21.39 7.04
N PHE A 7 -0.56 -22.65 7.16
CA PHE A 7 -0.85 -23.29 8.45
C PHE A 7 0.40 -23.38 9.31
N TYR A 8 1.49 -23.89 8.76
CA TYR A 8 2.74 -24.04 9.51
C TYR A 8 3.36 -22.67 9.84
N GLU A 9 3.32 -21.71 8.91
CA GLU A 9 3.79 -20.35 9.18
C GLU A 9 3.00 -19.68 10.31
N LEU A 10 1.67 -19.86 10.36
CA LEU A 10 0.82 -19.34 11.42
C LEU A 10 1.09 -20.00 12.77
N ARG A 11 1.18 -21.34 12.80
CA ARG A 11 1.52 -22.08 14.02
C ARG A 11 2.86 -21.62 14.58
N ASP A 12 3.88 -21.55 13.73
CA ASP A 12 5.24 -21.15 14.15
C ASP A 12 5.28 -19.67 14.61
N ALA A 13 4.38 -18.82 14.10
CA ALA A 13 4.23 -17.44 14.57
C ALA A 13 3.48 -17.34 15.91
N LEU A 14 2.52 -18.24 16.18
CA LEU A 14 1.78 -18.33 17.44
C LEU A 14 2.66 -18.77 18.61
N ASP A 15 3.70 -19.55 18.36
CA ASP A 15 4.68 -19.98 19.38
C ASP A 15 5.64 -18.86 19.83
N GLN A 16 5.54 -17.67 19.23
CA GLN A 16 6.37 -16.51 19.54
C GLN A 16 5.55 -15.42 20.26
N PRO A 17 6.17 -14.64 21.16
CA PRO A 17 5.47 -13.56 21.85
C PRO A 17 5.00 -12.45 20.91
N GLY A 18 3.88 -11.80 21.22
CA GLY A 18 3.30 -10.71 20.42
C GLY A 18 2.20 -11.17 19.47
N CYS A 19 1.75 -10.30 18.56
CA CYS A 19 0.69 -10.63 17.60
C CYS A 19 1.27 -11.47 16.43
N PRO A 20 0.77 -12.69 16.18
CA PRO A 20 1.26 -13.55 15.09
C PRO A 20 0.92 -12.97 13.71
N LEU A 21 -0.24 -12.35 13.55
CA LEU A 21 -0.68 -11.76 12.28
C LEU A 21 0.20 -10.56 11.89
N CYS A 22 0.44 -9.62 12.81
CA CYS A 22 1.32 -8.48 12.53
C CYS A 22 2.76 -8.92 12.19
N ARG A 23 3.25 -10.00 12.82
CA ARG A 23 4.56 -10.60 12.50
C ARG A 23 4.58 -11.17 11.09
N LEU A 24 3.55 -11.93 10.71
CA LEU A 24 3.42 -12.52 9.39
C LEU A 24 3.25 -11.47 8.31
N GLU A 25 2.44 -10.43 8.56
CA GLU A 25 2.26 -9.30 7.66
C GLU A 25 3.59 -8.61 7.36
N THR A 26 4.39 -8.31 8.39
CA THR A 26 5.74 -7.75 8.23
C THR A 26 6.62 -8.64 7.36
N ARG A 27 6.59 -9.96 7.59
CA ARG A 27 7.37 -10.94 6.81
C ARG A 27 6.88 -11.03 5.36
N VAL A 28 5.58 -10.93 5.12
CA VAL A 28 5.00 -10.89 3.76
C VAL A 28 5.48 -9.64 3.04
N ALA A 29 5.39 -8.47 3.67
CA ALA A 29 5.91 -7.22 3.13
C ALA A 29 7.40 -7.33 2.78
N GLU A 30 8.21 -7.86 3.71
CA GLU A 30 9.65 -8.04 3.49
C GLU A 30 9.96 -8.91 2.28
N ARG A 31 9.30 -10.07 2.17
CA ARG A 31 9.47 -11.04 1.06
C ARG A 31 8.99 -10.48 -0.27
N TYR A 32 7.84 -9.80 -0.27
CA TYR A 32 7.28 -9.18 -1.45
C TYR A 32 8.21 -8.10 -2.00
N LEU A 33 8.68 -7.20 -1.13
CA LEU A 33 9.58 -6.11 -1.52
C LEU A 33 10.95 -6.64 -1.97
N ASP A 34 11.45 -7.71 -1.37
CA ASP A 34 12.70 -8.35 -1.81
C ASP A 34 12.57 -8.90 -3.23
N PHE A 35 11.56 -9.74 -3.45
CA PHE A 35 11.27 -10.31 -4.76
C PHE A 35 11.07 -9.21 -5.82
N LEU A 36 10.35 -8.16 -5.46
CA LEU A 36 10.13 -7.01 -6.33
C LEU A 36 11.44 -6.33 -6.74
N LEU A 37 12.34 -6.09 -5.79
CA LEU A 37 13.61 -5.40 -6.02
C LEU A 37 14.57 -6.18 -6.91
N TRP A 38 14.56 -7.51 -6.83
CA TRP A 38 15.50 -8.35 -7.57
C TRP A 38 14.93 -8.83 -8.91
N GLU A 39 13.62 -9.08 -8.99
CA GLU A 39 13.02 -9.75 -10.14
C GLU A 39 12.08 -8.87 -10.96
N ARG A 40 11.50 -7.80 -10.37
CA ARG A 40 10.39 -7.06 -11.01
C ARG A 40 10.61 -5.56 -11.20
N VAL A 41 11.78 -5.01 -10.90
CA VAL A 41 12.05 -3.56 -11.06
C VAL A 41 11.69 -3.01 -12.45
N ASN A 42 11.88 -3.82 -13.50
CA ASN A 42 11.63 -3.44 -14.89
C ASN A 42 10.30 -3.98 -15.45
N ASP A 43 9.47 -4.61 -14.60
CA ASP A 43 8.20 -5.20 -15.01
C ASP A 43 7.17 -4.11 -15.39
N PRO A 44 6.66 -4.07 -16.63
CA PRO A 44 5.79 -2.98 -17.09
C PRO A 44 4.49 -2.84 -16.29
N GLU A 45 3.89 -3.97 -15.89
CA GLU A 45 2.64 -4.01 -15.14
C GLU A 45 2.85 -3.41 -13.74
N LEU A 46 3.88 -3.86 -13.01
CA LEU A 46 4.23 -3.29 -11.72
C LEU A 46 4.48 -1.78 -11.81
N ARG A 47 5.19 -1.33 -12.85
CA ARG A 47 5.52 0.09 -13.05
C ARG A 47 4.27 0.93 -13.26
N GLN A 48 3.32 0.42 -14.04
CA GLN A 48 2.02 1.06 -14.21
C GLN A 48 1.25 1.15 -12.88
N ASN A 49 1.20 0.06 -12.12
CA ASN A 49 0.51 0.03 -10.82
C ASN A 49 1.15 1.02 -9.84
N LEU A 50 2.49 1.13 -9.82
CA LEU A 50 3.18 2.11 -8.99
C LEU A 50 2.88 3.56 -9.39
N ARG A 51 2.81 3.89 -10.68
CA ARG A 51 2.40 5.24 -11.11
C ARG A 51 0.99 5.56 -10.65
N GLN A 52 0.03 4.64 -10.85
CA GLN A 52 -1.36 4.81 -10.44
C GLN A 52 -1.49 4.95 -8.91
N ALA A 53 -0.76 4.14 -8.13
CA ALA A 53 -0.74 4.21 -6.67
C ALA A 53 0.05 5.42 -6.11
N ARG A 54 0.70 6.21 -6.97
CA ARG A 54 1.61 7.30 -6.60
C ARG A 54 2.82 6.82 -5.77
N GLY A 55 3.24 5.60 -6.04
CA GLY A 55 4.36 4.92 -5.38
C GLY A 55 3.95 3.98 -4.25
N PHE A 56 4.89 3.71 -3.36
CA PHE A 56 4.64 2.94 -2.13
C PHE A 56 4.16 3.88 -1.02
N CYS A 57 3.41 3.33 -0.05
CA CYS A 57 3.08 4.09 1.16
C CYS A 57 4.36 4.40 1.95
N ARG A 58 4.27 5.38 2.87
CA ARG A 58 5.41 5.80 3.70
C ARG A 58 6.15 4.61 4.33
N GLU A 59 5.42 3.66 4.90
CA GLU A 59 5.97 2.50 5.59
C GLU A 59 6.76 1.59 4.64
N HIS A 60 6.12 1.11 3.57
CA HIS A 60 6.76 0.22 2.61
C HIS A 60 7.88 0.90 1.81
N ALA A 61 7.79 2.22 1.60
CA ALA A 61 8.88 2.99 1.01
C ALA A 61 10.15 2.95 1.88
N TRP A 62 10.01 2.99 3.21
CA TRP A 62 11.16 2.83 4.11
C TRP A 62 11.71 1.40 4.13
N MET A 63 10.85 0.39 4.01
CA MET A 63 11.28 -1.02 3.96
C MET A 63 12.08 -1.39 2.70
N LEU A 64 11.99 -0.58 1.65
CA LEU A 64 12.81 -0.72 0.45
C LEU A 64 14.28 -0.35 0.67
N VAL A 65 14.60 0.43 1.71
CA VAL A 65 15.97 0.91 1.96
C VAL A 65 16.85 -0.27 2.42
N ARG A 66 17.51 -0.90 1.45
CA ARG A 66 18.34 -2.10 1.64
C ARG A 66 19.69 -1.97 0.92
N PRO A 67 20.76 -2.60 1.43
CA PRO A 67 22.03 -2.68 0.72
C PRO A 67 21.87 -3.29 -0.68
N GLY A 68 22.49 -2.67 -1.69
CA GLY A 68 22.46 -3.17 -3.08
C GLY A 68 21.19 -2.86 -3.89
N ALA A 69 20.13 -2.34 -3.28
CA ALA A 69 18.86 -2.07 -3.94
C ALA A 69 18.71 -0.65 -4.53
N SER A 70 19.70 0.23 -4.32
CA SER A 70 19.58 1.67 -4.59
C SER A 70 19.19 2.01 -6.02
N LEU A 71 19.75 1.32 -7.02
CA LEU A 71 19.44 1.57 -8.42
C LEU A 71 17.99 1.20 -8.75
N GLY A 72 17.52 0.03 -8.29
CA GLY A 72 16.15 -0.41 -8.55
C GLY A 72 15.12 0.55 -7.94
N ILE A 73 15.38 0.99 -6.70
CA ILE A 73 14.54 2.00 -6.02
C ILE A 73 14.56 3.32 -6.78
N ALA A 74 15.73 3.81 -7.18
CA ALA A 74 15.86 5.06 -7.92
C ALA A 74 15.08 5.01 -9.25
N VAL A 75 15.17 3.90 -9.97
CA VAL A 75 14.49 3.70 -11.26
C VAL A 75 12.97 3.69 -11.09
N MET A 76 12.44 3.05 -10.05
CA MET A 76 11.00 3.05 -9.75
C MET A 76 10.50 4.41 -9.26
N LEU A 77 11.21 5.04 -8.32
CA LEU A 77 10.80 6.32 -7.78
C LEU A 77 10.87 7.42 -8.84
N HIS A 78 11.90 7.40 -9.70
CA HIS A 78 12.01 8.32 -10.82
C HIS A 78 10.81 8.23 -11.77
N ASP A 79 10.32 7.01 -12.05
CA ASP A 79 9.10 6.79 -12.86
C ASP A 79 7.87 7.51 -12.29
N VAL A 80 7.65 7.31 -10.99
CA VAL A 80 6.51 7.87 -10.27
C VAL A 80 6.63 9.40 -10.24
N LEU A 81 7.83 9.92 -9.96
CA LEU A 81 8.08 11.35 -9.95
C LEU A 81 7.91 11.99 -11.33
N GLN A 82 8.34 11.33 -12.41
CA GLN A 82 8.11 11.81 -13.77
C GLN A 82 6.62 11.88 -14.12
N ASP A 83 5.85 10.86 -13.75
CA ASP A 83 4.39 10.83 -13.95
C ASP A 83 3.67 11.94 -13.16
N VAL A 84 4.10 12.14 -11.91
CA VAL A 84 3.60 13.23 -11.06
C VAL A 84 3.95 14.59 -11.65
N LEU A 85 5.19 14.80 -12.11
CA LEU A 85 5.60 16.04 -12.77
C LEU A 85 4.83 16.30 -14.05
N GLN A 86 4.58 15.27 -14.85
CA GLN A 86 3.76 15.39 -16.05
C GLN A 86 2.32 15.78 -15.72
N SER A 87 1.75 15.17 -14.68
CA SER A 87 0.42 15.51 -14.17
C SER A 87 0.34 16.97 -13.68
N LEU A 88 1.37 17.44 -12.96
CA LEU A 88 1.47 18.83 -12.50
C LEU A 88 1.60 19.83 -13.65
N ASN A 89 2.47 19.54 -14.62
CA ASN A 89 2.71 20.42 -15.77
C ASN A 89 1.50 20.50 -16.71
N GLY A 90 0.72 19.43 -16.82
CA GLY A 90 -0.52 19.40 -17.60
C GLY A 90 -1.72 20.03 -16.89
N ALA A 91 -1.62 20.28 -15.59
CA ALA A 91 -2.75 20.76 -14.81
C ALA A 91 -2.92 22.28 -14.94
N VAL A 92 -4.15 22.70 -15.22
CA VAL A 92 -4.51 24.10 -15.37
C VAL A 92 -5.23 24.57 -14.10
N MET A 93 -4.73 25.67 -13.52
CA MET A 93 -5.42 26.36 -12.44
C MET A 93 -6.75 26.93 -12.95
N GLN A 94 -7.86 26.58 -12.30
CA GLN A 94 -9.15 27.17 -12.66
C GLN A 94 -9.23 28.60 -12.11
N PRO A 95 -9.66 29.59 -12.93
CA PRO A 95 -9.92 30.94 -12.43
C PRO A 95 -11.03 30.89 -11.39
N THR A 96 -10.73 31.30 -10.16
CA THR A 96 -11.69 31.30 -9.06
C THR A 96 -12.50 32.60 -9.10
N GLN A 97 -13.84 32.48 -9.19
CA GLN A 97 -14.76 33.58 -8.93
C GLN A 97 -15.15 33.52 -7.44
N GLU A 98 -14.55 34.39 -6.63
CA GLU A 98 -14.84 34.45 -5.20
C GLU A 98 -16.19 35.12 -4.93
N THR A 99 -17.20 34.33 -4.58
CA THR A 99 -18.38 34.82 -3.85
C THR A 99 -18.64 33.91 -2.65
N ARG A 100 -17.72 33.92 -1.67
CA ARG A 100 -17.82 33.03 -0.51
C ARG A 100 -18.88 33.51 0.47
N ARG A 101 -19.93 32.70 0.67
CA ARG A 101 -20.95 32.96 1.70
C ARG A 101 -20.41 32.56 3.09
N PRO A 102 -20.80 33.24 4.19
CA PRO A 102 -20.29 32.95 5.53
C PRO A 102 -20.48 31.48 5.99
N LEU A 103 -21.56 30.83 5.55
CA LEU A 103 -21.83 29.41 5.84
C LEU A 103 -20.85 28.44 5.14
N GLU A 104 -20.28 28.80 3.98
CA GLU A 104 -19.29 27.97 3.29
C GLU A 104 -17.95 27.95 4.03
N ARG A 105 -17.58 29.05 4.70
CA ARG A 105 -16.37 29.11 5.54
C ARG A 105 -16.44 28.14 6.73
N LEU A 106 -17.63 27.92 7.28
CA LEU A 106 -17.86 26.97 8.37
C LEU A 106 -17.81 25.51 7.88
N ARG A 107 -18.23 25.22 6.64
CA ARG A 107 -18.13 23.86 6.07
C ARG A 107 -16.67 23.46 5.86
N THR A 108 -15.83 24.38 5.38
CA THR A 108 -14.40 24.10 5.15
C THR A 108 -13.60 23.76 6.42
N THR A 109 -14.08 24.16 7.61
CA THR A 109 -13.43 23.79 8.88
C THR A 109 -13.78 22.39 9.38
N ILE A 110 -14.91 21.83 8.93
CA ILE A 110 -15.41 20.51 9.37
C ILE A 110 -15.08 19.44 8.32
N ALA A 111 -15.14 19.80 7.05
CA ALA A 111 -14.75 18.97 5.91
C ALA A 111 -13.84 19.82 5.01
N PRO A 112 -12.52 19.81 5.25
CA PRO A 112 -11.58 20.54 4.41
C PRO A 112 -11.62 19.95 3.00
N ALA A 113 -12.01 20.78 2.04
CA ALA A 113 -11.96 20.46 0.62
C ALA A 113 -10.88 21.34 -0.04
N PRO A 114 -10.18 20.83 -1.07
CA PRO A 114 -9.22 21.64 -1.81
C PRO A 114 -9.93 22.84 -2.46
N PRO A 115 -9.30 24.02 -2.52
CA PRO A 115 -9.86 25.17 -3.23
C PRO A 115 -10.22 24.80 -4.67
N PRO A 116 -11.34 25.31 -5.24
CA PRO A 116 -11.77 24.98 -6.60
C PRO A 116 -10.67 25.21 -7.65
N ALA A 117 -9.85 26.24 -7.45
CA ALA A 117 -8.72 26.56 -8.33
C ALA A 117 -7.72 25.41 -8.50
N VAL A 118 -7.52 24.60 -7.46
CA VAL A 118 -6.55 23.49 -7.43
C VAL A 118 -7.22 22.11 -7.40
N ALA A 119 -8.55 22.03 -7.38
CA ALA A 119 -9.26 20.76 -7.23
C ALA A 119 -8.87 19.73 -8.30
N GLY A 120 -8.70 20.15 -9.55
CA GLY A 120 -8.23 19.28 -10.64
C GLY A 120 -6.79 18.81 -10.46
N ILE A 121 -5.91 19.66 -9.90
CA ILE A 121 -4.52 19.29 -9.57
C ILE A 121 -4.51 18.23 -8.47
N VAL A 122 -5.25 18.47 -7.38
CA VAL A 122 -5.31 17.55 -6.23
C VAL A 122 -5.86 16.20 -6.66
N ALA A 123 -6.96 16.17 -7.41
CA ALA A 123 -7.53 14.94 -7.95
C ALA A 123 -6.55 14.19 -8.88
N ALA A 124 -5.74 14.93 -9.67
CA ALA A 124 -4.72 14.30 -10.50
C ALA A 124 -3.56 13.72 -9.68
N LEU A 125 -3.25 14.26 -8.50
CA LEU A 125 -2.18 13.79 -7.62
C LEU A 125 -2.61 12.69 -6.65
N GLU A 126 -3.92 12.52 -6.43
CA GLU A 126 -4.45 11.40 -5.67
C GLU A 126 -4.10 10.06 -6.35
N PRO A 127 -3.99 8.96 -5.57
CA PRO A 127 -3.92 7.63 -6.14
C PRO A 127 -5.09 7.39 -7.10
N GLN A 128 -4.80 6.90 -8.29
CA GLN A 128 -5.79 6.74 -9.35
C GLN A 128 -6.45 5.37 -9.27
N GLY A 129 -7.79 5.35 -9.36
CA GLY A 129 -8.58 4.13 -9.28
C GLY A 129 -8.64 3.54 -7.86
N GLU A 130 -8.72 2.21 -7.76
CA GLU A 130 -8.70 1.48 -6.48
C GLU A 130 -7.26 1.07 -6.06
N GLN A 131 -6.26 1.54 -6.80
CA GLN A 131 -4.86 1.13 -6.61
C GLN A 131 -4.27 1.75 -5.34
N ILE A 132 -3.94 0.88 -4.39
CA ILE A 132 -3.15 1.19 -3.20
C ILE A 132 -1.71 0.74 -3.41
N CYS A 133 -0.84 1.09 -2.47
CA CYS A 133 0.54 0.57 -2.40
C CYS A 133 0.56 -0.95 -2.68
N PRO A 134 1.32 -1.43 -3.70
CA PRO A 134 1.30 -2.83 -4.11
C PRO A 134 1.70 -3.81 -2.99
N ALA A 135 2.61 -3.39 -2.12
CA ALA A 135 2.97 -4.17 -0.93
C ALA A 135 1.83 -4.25 0.10
N CYS A 136 1.05 -3.18 0.28
CA CYS A 136 -0.14 -3.21 1.14
C CYS A 136 -1.20 -4.15 0.56
N ALA A 137 -1.40 -4.13 -0.76
CA ALA A 137 -2.33 -5.04 -1.43
C ALA A 137 -1.92 -6.50 -1.21
N GLN A 138 -0.64 -6.82 -1.38
CA GLN A 138 -0.12 -8.16 -1.10
C GLN A 138 -0.29 -8.58 0.37
N CYS A 139 -0.05 -7.66 1.31
CA CYS A 139 -0.23 -7.92 2.73
C CYS A 139 -1.68 -8.27 3.06
N ARG A 140 -2.65 -7.51 2.54
CA ARG A 140 -4.08 -7.80 2.74
C ARG A 140 -4.49 -9.17 2.22
N VAL A 141 -4.02 -9.54 1.01
CA VAL A 141 -4.30 -10.87 0.44
C VAL A 141 -3.78 -11.98 1.35
N MET A 142 -2.56 -11.85 1.89
CA MET A 142 -2.01 -12.86 2.78
C MET A 142 -2.63 -12.84 4.18
N GLU A 143 -3.01 -11.66 4.68
CA GLU A 143 -3.73 -11.51 5.94
C GLU A 143 -5.05 -12.27 5.92
N GLU A 144 -5.84 -12.15 4.84
CA GLU A 144 -7.08 -12.92 4.65
C GLU A 144 -6.80 -14.43 4.72
N VAL A 145 -5.77 -14.91 4.03
CA VAL A 145 -5.37 -16.33 4.06
C VAL A 145 -5.00 -16.79 5.48
N TYR A 146 -4.24 -16.00 6.23
CA TYR A 146 -3.87 -16.37 7.60
C TYR A 146 -5.06 -16.30 8.55
N LEU A 147 -5.98 -15.35 8.36
CA LEU A 147 -7.22 -15.25 9.13
C LEU A 147 -8.12 -16.45 8.88
N ASP A 148 -8.30 -16.87 7.62
CA ASP A 148 -9.08 -18.06 7.28
C ASP A 148 -8.49 -19.30 7.95
N VAL A 149 -7.18 -19.51 7.83
CA VAL A 149 -6.47 -20.62 8.48
C VAL A 149 -6.64 -20.57 10.00
N LEU A 150 -6.54 -19.39 10.61
CA LEU A 150 -6.73 -19.19 12.04
C LEU A 150 -8.15 -19.62 12.45
N LEU A 151 -9.17 -19.07 11.78
CA LEU A 151 -10.58 -19.29 12.08
C LEU A 151 -10.97 -20.76 11.89
N ASP A 152 -10.51 -21.39 10.81
CA ASP A 152 -10.78 -22.80 10.52
C ASP A 152 -10.17 -23.75 11.56
N SER A 153 -9.08 -23.32 12.22
CA SER A 153 -8.36 -24.14 13.19
C SER A 153 -8.82 -23.94 14.65
N LEU A 154 -9.65 -22.91 14.93
CA LEU A 154 -10.24 -22.67 16.26
C LEU A 154 -11.14 -23.81 16.79
N PRO A 155 -11.92 -24.54 15.96
CA PRO A 155 -12.81 -25.61 16.44
C PRO A 155 -12.09 -26.93 16.80
N GLU A 156 -10.80 -27.09 16.46
CA GLU A 156 -10.08 -28.34 16.71
C GLU A 156 -9.77 -28.51 18.21
N ALA A 157 -10.05 -29.69 18.78
CA ALA A 157 -10.04 -29.93 20.23
C ALA A 157 -8.66 -29.76 20.93
N GLY A 158 -7.57 -29.65 20.17
CA GLY A 158 -6.22 -29.29 20.66
C GLY A 158 -5.71 -27.91 20.18
N GLY A 159 -6.51 -27.19 19.38
CA GLY A 159 -6.12 -25.92 18.77
C GLY A 159 -4.90 -25.99 17.84
N LEU A 160 -4.45 -24.83 17.37
CA LEU A 160 -3.32 -24.69 16.43
C LEU A 160 -1.97 -25.14 16.99
N LEU A 161 -1.80 -25.13 18.31
CA LEU A 161 -0.50 -25.35 18.98
C LEU A 161 -0.26 -26.82 19.35
N GLU A 162 -1.30 -27.65 19.40
CA GLU A 162 -1.18 -29.08 19.71
C GLU A 162 -1.22 -29.98 18.45
N ALA A 163 -1.30 -29.38 17.25
CA ALA A 163 -1.49 -30.03 15.95
C ALA A 163 -0.22 -30.18 15.08
#